data_AF-A0A0G0KP27-F1
#
_entry.id   AF-A0A0G0KP27-F1
#
_cell.length_a   1.000
_cell.length_b   1.000
_cell.length_c   1.000
_cell.angle_alpha   90.00
_cell.angle_beta   90.00
_cell.angle_gamma   90.00
#
_symmetry.space_group_name_H-M   'P 1'
#
loop_
_entity.id
_entity.type
_entity.pdbx_description
1 polymer ?
#
loop_
_entity_poly.entity_id
_entity_poly.type
_entity_poly.pdbx_seq_one_letter_code
_entity_poly.pdbx_strand_id
1 'polypeptide(L)'
;MLSSHEISLENRYPVKSVSDVFKDNILLNLSYMEGKVSSKAQINWDEIRKPFVYQFRLEPNQAFAFHDDILPEYKDKVVKTTNAHFNSQEGFKTDGYLFGDGVCHLASLIYWVALDAGLEAKAPVNHNFMPIPEIAKEYGVSIYSNPYSKGANSRQNLYITNNKEKPVEFKFEYKDDKLKVSVLEEN
;
A
#
# COMPACT_ATOMS: atom_id res chain seq x y z
N MET A 1 -5.26 14.90 -13.87
CA MET A 1 -4.32 13.87 -13.37
C MET A 1 -3.11 14.59 -12.82
N LEU A 2 -2.73 14.31 -11.58
CA LEU A 2 -1.60 14.96 -10.90
C LEU A 2 -0.30 14.17 -11.07
N SER A 3 -0.34 12.85 -10.88
CA SER A 3 0.82 11.96 -11.05
C SER A 3 0.39 10.53 -11.32
N SER A 4 1.31 9.70 -11.83
CA SER A 4 1.11 8.27 -11.97
C SER A 4 2.43 7.52 -12.15
N HIS A 5 2.53 6.35 -11.52
CA HIS A 5 3.65 5.41 -11.65
C HIS A 5 3.15 3.98 -11.81
N GLU A 6 3.96 3.16 -12.46
CA GLU A 6 3.68 1.74 -12.74
C GLU A 6 4.90 0.90 -12.35
N ILE A 7 4.65 -0.29 -11.79
CA ILE A 7 5.66 -1.30 -11.52
C ILE A 7 5.22 -2.67 -12.06
N SER A 8 6.18 -3.50 -12.44
CA SER A 8 5.94 -4.92 -12.72
C SER A 8 5.81 -5.73 -11.43
N LEU A 9 4.76 -6.54 -11.29
CA LEU A 9 4.64 -7.50 -10.17
C LEU A 9 5.38 -8.83 -10.44
N GLU A 10 5.91 -9.05 -11.64
CA GLU A 10 6.74 -10.23 -11.95
C GLU A 10 8.19 -10.10 -11.47
N ASN A 11 8.67 -8.87 -11.20
CA ASN A 11 10.05 -8.59 -10.82
C ASN A 11 10.16 -7.96 -9.43
N ARG A 12 9.60 -8.61 -8.41
CA ARG A 12 9.66 -8.13 -7.02
C ARG A 12 10.81 -8.76 -6.23
N TYR A 13 11.29 -9.92 -6.67
CA TYR A 13 12.44 -10.63 -6.10
C TYR A 13 13.16 -11.48 -7.18
N PRO A 14 14.48 -11.71 -7.10
CA PRO A 14 15.21 -12.48 -8.12
C PRO A 14 14.72 -13.92 -8.31
N VAL A 15 14.23 -14.56 -7.25
CA VAL A 15 13.66 -15.90 -7.28
C VAL A 15 12.16 -15.82 -7.59
N LYS A 16 11.72 -16.42 -8.70
CA LYS A 16 10.33 -16.33 -9.17
C LYS A 16 9.30 -16.71 -8.11
N SER A 17 9.48 -17.83 -7.41
CA SER A 17 8.54 -18.28 -6.39
C SER A 17 8.39 -17.29 -5.22
N VAL A 18 9.45 -16.54 -4.91
CA VAL A 18 9.41 -15.46 -3.91
C VAL A 18 8.73 -14.23 -4.50
N SER A 19 9.03 -13.86 -5.75
CA SER A 19 8.32 -12.76 -6.43
C SER A 19 6.81 -13.01 -6.51
N ASP A 20 6.39 -14.26 -6.74
CA ASP A 20 4.98 -14.66 -6.74
C ASP A 20 4.31 -14.46 -5.36
N VAL A 21 5.04 -14.67 -4.25
CA VAL A 21 4.57 -14.36 -2.89
C VAL A 21 4.35 -12.86 -2.71
N PHE A 22 5.30 -12.03 -3.15
CA PHE A 22 5.19 -10.56 -3.07
C PHE A 22 3.97 -10.07 -3.87
N LYS A 23 3.81 -10.57 -5.09
CA LYS A 23 2.66 -10.27 -5.96
C LYS A 23 1.34 -10.62 -5.27
N ASP A 24 1.22 -11.85 -4.78
CA ASP A 24 -0.01 -12.29 -4.12
C ASP A 24 -0.35 -11.45 -2.88
N ASN A 25 0.65 -11.09 -2.06
CA ASN A 25 0.46 -10.24 -0.89
C ASN A 25 0.06 -8.80 -1.25
N ILE A 26 0.64 -8.22 -2.31
CA ILE A 26 0.27 -6.89 -2.81
C ILE A 26 -1.20 -6.89 -3.28
N LEU A 27 -1.60 -7.90 -4.06
CA LEU A 27 -2.98 -8.00 -4.57
C LEU A 27 -3.98 -8.30 -3.45
N LEU A 28 -3.61 -9.12 -2.47
CA LEU A 28 -4.43 -9.37 -1.29
C LEU A 28 -4.62 -8.07 -0.47
N ASN A 29 -3.55 -7.30 -0.26
CA ASN A 29 -3.62 -6.03 0.45
C ASN A 29 -4.58 -5.04 -0.22
N LEU A 30 -4.52 -4.92 -1.55
CA LEU A 30 -5.45 -4.10 -2.33
C LEU A 30 -6.90 -4.62 -2.22
N SER A 31 -7.09 -5.94 -2.16
CA SER A 31 -8.42 -6.54 -1.98
C SER A 31 -9.01 -6.27 -0.59
N TYR A 32 -8.18 -6.23 0.45
CA TYR A 32 -8.56 -5.79 1.80
C TYR A 32 -8.91 -4.29 1.79
N MET A 33 -8.08 -3.48 1.13
CA MET A 33 -8.29 -2.04 1.01
C MET A 33 -9.60 -1.72 0.26
N GLU A 34 -9.91 -2.46 -0.80
CA GLU A 34 -11.16 -2.37 -1.55
C GLU A 34 -12.38 -2.87 -0.76
N GLY A 35 -12.18 -3.72 0.25
CA GLY A 35 -13.25 -4.35 1.02
C GLY A 35 -13.82 -5.61 0.37
N LYS A 36 -13.18 -6.15 -0.67
CA LYS A 36 -13.52 -7.46 -1.26
C LYS A 36 -13.18 -8.62 -0.31
N VAL A 37 -12.18 -8.42 0.55
CA VAL A 37 -11.76 -9.38 1.57
C VAL A 37 -11.80 -8.67 2.92
N SER A 38 -12.46 -9.27 3.90
CA SER A 38 -12.39 -8.83 5.30
C SER A 38 -11.89 -9.93 6.25
N SER A 39 -11.68 -11.15 5.75
CA SER A 39 -11.12 -12.26 6.51
C SER A 39 -10.50 -13.31 5.60
N LYS A 40 -9.60 -14.13 6.15
CA LYS A 40 -8.94 -15.23 5.42
C LYS A 40 -9.91 -16.22 4.76
N ALA A 41 -11.09 -16.44 5.35
CA ALA A 41 -12.09 -17.35 4.82
C ALA A 41 -12.73 -16.86 3.51
N GLN A 42 -12.64 -15.56 3.21
CA GLN A 42 -13.18 -14.95 2.00
C GLN A 42 -12.17 -14.87 0.85
N ILE A 43 -10.92 -15.27 1.08
CA ILE A 43 -9.87 -15.19 0.06
C ILE A 43 -10.18 -16.16 -1.07
N ASN A 44 -10.43 -15.59 -2.25
CA ASN A 44 -10.48 -16.32 -3.52
C ASN A 44 -9.33 -15.83 -4.41
N TRP A 45 -8.26 -16.63 -4.49
CA TRP A 45 -7.06 -16.26 -5.26
C TRP A 45 -7.32 -16.09 -6.76
N ASP A 46 -8.28 -16.81 -7.33
CA ASP A 46 -8.62 -16.69 -8.74
C ASP A 46 -9.30 -15.35 -9.03
N GLU A 47 -10.09 -14.81 -8.09
CA GLU A 47 -10.68 -13.48 -8.21
C GLU A 47 -9.65 -12.37 -7.92
N ILE A 48 -8.82 -12.53 -6.89
CA ILE A 48 -7.81 -11.55 -6.48
C ILE A 48 -6.78 -11.29 -7.60
N ARG A 49 -6.48 -12.32 -8.41
CA ARG A 49 -5.49 -12.24 -9.50
C ARG A 49 -6.06 -11.74 -10.83
N LYS A 50 -7.37 -11.51 -10.93
CA LYS A 50 -7.95 -10.92 -12.15
C LYS A 50 -7.55 -9.46 -12.28
N PRO A 51 -7.51 -8.93 -13.52
CA PRO A 51 -7.38 -7.49 -13.73
C PRO A 51 -8.49 -6.72 -13.02
N PHE A 52 -8.15 -5.57 -12.45
CA PHE A 52 -9.11 -4.72 -11.75
C PHE A 52 -8.77 -3.23 -11.86
N VAL A 53 -9.77 -2.42 -11.53
CA VAL A 53 -9.61 -1.00 -11.22
C VAL A 53 -10.24 -0.78 -9.85
N TYR A 54 -9.49 -0.16 -8.94
CA TYR A 54 -9.94 0.21 -7.61
C TYR A 54 -9.64 1.68 -7.37
N GLN A 55 -10.55 2.39 -6.71
CA GLN A 55 -10.42 3.81 -6.42
C GLN A 55 -10.83 4.12 -4.98
N PHE A 56 -10.14 5.09 -4.39
CA PHE A 56 -10.62 5.77 -3.19
C PHE A 56 -10.32 7.26 -3.25
N ARG A 57 -11.07 8.04 -2.49
CA ARG A 57 -11.02 9.50 -2.49
C ARG A 57 -10.59 10.04 -1.13
N LEU A 58 -9.83 11.13 -1.14
CA LEU A 58 -9.55 11.96 0.02
C LEU A 58 -10.10 13.36 -0.22
N GLU A 59 -11.04 13.79 0.62
CA GLU A 59 -11.45 15.20 0.69
C GLU A 59 -10.30 16.06 1.22
N PRO A 60 -10.34 17.40 1.02
CA PRO A 60 -9.38 18.30 1.64
C PRO A 60 -9.22 18.03 3.15
N ASN A 61 -7.97 17.96 3.60
CA ASN A 61 -7.52 17.65 4.96
C ASN A 61 -7.77 16.20 5.45
N GLN A 62 -8.41 15.35 4.65
CA GLN A 62 -8.49 13.93 4.97
C GLN A 62 -7.16 13.23 4.70
N ALA A 63 -6.92 12.17 5.46
CA ALA A 63 -5.73 11.36 5.36
C ALA A 63 -6.02 9.89 5.05
N PHE A 64 -5.07 9.27 4.38
CA PHE A 64 -4.86 7.84 4.32
C PHE A 64 -3.73 7.47 5.28
N ALA A 65 -3.88 6.36 5.99
CA ALA A 65 -2.76 5.67 6.65
C ALA A 65 -2.68 4.23 6.13
N PHE A 66 -1.49 3.66 5.96
CA PHE A 66 -1.39 2.30 5.42
C PHE A 66 -2.08 1.27 6.31
N HIS A 67 -1.84 1.32 7.63
CA HIS A 67 -2.57 0.51 8.61
C HIS A 67 -3.09 1.36 9.78
N ASP A 68 -3.87 0.74 10.65
CA ASP A 68 -4.72 1.33 11.69
C ASP A 68 -3.98 1.78 12.96
N ASP A 69 -2.81 1.20 13.27
CA ASP A 69 -1.91 1.76 14.28
C ASP A 69 -1.30 3.08 13.80
N ILE A 70 -2.00 4.19 14.06
CA ILE A 70 -1.69 5.54 13.55
C ILE A 70 -1.06 6.46 14.60
N LEU A 71 -0.21 7.38 14.14
CA LEU A 71 0.35 8.46 14.97
C LEU A 71 -0.76 9.41 15.48
N PRO A 72 -0.61 9.99 16.69
CA PRO A 72 -1.62 10.85 17.29
C PRO A 72 -2.10 12.00 16.40
N GLU A 73 -1.20 12.64 15.63
CA GLU A 73 -1.53 13.79 14.77
C GLU A 73 -2.46 13.45 13.57
N TYR A 74 -2.69 12.15 13.30
CA TYR A 74 -3.55 11.67 12.21
C TYR A 74 -4.89 11.09 12.67
N LYS A 75 -5.12 10.94 13.99
CA LYS A 75 -6.28 10.23 14.55
C LYS A 75 -7.64 10.70 14.03
N ASP A 76 -7.81 12.00 13.86
CA ASP A 76 -9.08 12.59 13.41
C ASP A 76 -9.09 12.91 11.90
N LYS A 77 -8.02 12.55 11.19
CA LYS A 77 -7.87 12.82 9.74
C LYS A 77 -7.99 11.56 8.91
N VAL A 78 -7.58 10.40 9.44
CA VAL A 78 -7.53 9.15 8.69
C VAL A 78 -8.93 8.63 8.42
N VAL A 79 -9.30 8.61 7.14
CA VAL A 79 -10.59 8.08 6.67
C VAL A 79 -10.46 6.75 5.94
N LYS A 80 -9.22 6.36 5.59
CA LYS A 80 -8.93 5.15 4.83
C LYS A 80 -7.64 4.50 5.31
N THR A 81 -7.68 3.18 5.46
CA THR A 81 -6.49 2.32 5.57
C THR A 81 -6.61 1.12 4.65
N THR A 82 -5.58 0.27 4.60
CA THR A 82 -5.67 -1.02 3.90
C THR A 82 -6.54 -2.03 4.65
N ASN A 83 -6.90 -1.78 5.92
CA ASN A 83 -7.60 -2.71 6.81
C ASN A 83 -6.91 -4.08 6.96
N ALA A 84 -5.58 -4.12 6.84
CA ALA A 84 -4.78 -5.35 6.93
C ALA A 84 -3.60 -5.18 7.89
N HIS A 85 -3.17 -6.28 8.48
CA HIS A 85 -2.13 -6.42 9.51
C HIS A 85 -1.08 -7.48 9.15
N PHE A 86 -1.04 -7.88 7.87
CA PHE A 86 0.09 -8.55 7.20
C PHE A 86 0.53 -9.87 7.85
N ASN A 87 -0.44 -10.65 8.36
CA ASN A 87 -0.16 -11.88 9.09
C ASN A 87 -0.89 -13.10 8.52
N SER A 88 -0.53 -14.29 9.01
CA SER A 88 -1.04 -15.57 8.54
C SER A 88 -2.54 -15.80 8.84
N GLN A 89 -3.09 -15.13 9.85
CA GLN A 89 -4.51 -15.21 10.20
C GLN A 89 -5.38 -14.45 9.20
N GLU A 90 -4.81 -13.45 8.53
CA GLU A 90 -5.40 -12.73 7.40
C GLU A 90 -5.05 -13.33 6.04
N GLY A 91 -4.30 -14.44 6.01
CA GLY A 91 -4.01 -15.18 4.78
C GLY A 91 -2.87 -14.60 3.93
N PHE A 92 -2.11 -13.64 4.47
CA PHE A 92 -0.83 -13.24 3.85
C PHE A 92 0.11 -14.44 3.77
N LYS A 93 0.87 -14.50 2.69
CA LYS A 93 1.88 -15.51 2.39
C LYS A 93 3.24 -15.08 2.93
N THR A 94 4.14 -16.04 3.06
CA THR A 94 5.53 -15.87 3.51
C THR A 94 6.47 -16.53 2.53
N ASP A 95 7.65 -15.93 2.34
CA ASP A 95 8.78 -16.51 1.64
C ASP A 95 9.60 -17.51 2.48
N GLY A 96 9.25 -17.66 3.78
CA GLY A 96 9.98 -18.46 4.77
C GLY A 96 10.54 -17.65 5.94
N TYR A 97 10.53 -16.31 5.86
CA TYR A 97 11.02 -15.42 6.92
C TYR A 97 9.89 -14.64 7.60
N LEU A 98 9.18 -13.80 6.85
CA LEU A 98 8.12 -12.92 7.37
C LEU A 98 6.83 -13.09 6.54
N PHE A 99 5.69 -12.76 7.15
CA PHE A 99 4.43 -12.66 6.42
C PHE A 99 4.27 -11.26 5.86
N GLY A 100 3.60 -11.16 4.70
CA GLY A 100 3.27 -9.87 4.11
C GLY A 100 4.38 -9.27 3.26
N ASP A 101 5.34 -10.06 2.79
CA ASP A 101 6.31 -9.60 1.80
C ASP A 101 5.62 -8.86 0.65
N GLY A 102 6.19 -7.72 0.22
CA GLY A 102 5.59 -6.85 -0.79
C GLY A 102 4.73 -5.70 -0.24
N VAL A 103 4.30 -5.69 1.03
CA VAL A 103 3.55 -4.56 1.60
C VAL A 103 4.36 -3.25 1.59
N CYS A 104 5.65 -3.33 1.88
CA CYS A 104 6.57 -2.19 1.74
C CYS A 104 6.70 -1.72 0.29
N HIS A 105 6.63 -2.63 -0.69
CA HIS A 105 6.72 -2.29 -2.11
C HIS A 105 5.47 -1.52 -2.55
N LEU A 106 4.28 -1.98 -2.14
CA LEU A 106 3.04 -1.28 -2.38
C LEU A 106 3.03 0.10 -1.72
N ALA A 107 3.42 0.19 -0.45
CA ALA A 107 3.46 1.48 0.26
C ALA A 107 4.46 2.46 -0.40
N SER A 108 5.61 1.97 -0.85
CA SER A 108 6.61 2.79 -1.54
C SER A 108 6.09 3.33 -2.88
N LEU A 109 5.32 2.53 -3.63
CA LEU A 109 4.66 3.00 -4.86
C LEU A 109 3.63 4.10 -4.57
N ILE A 110 2.77 3.90 -3.55
CA ILE A 110 1.76 4.90 -3.17
C ILE A 110 2.45 6.19 -2.69
N TYR A 111 3.51 6.08 -1.89
CA TYR A 111 4.28 7.22 -1.39
C TYR A 111 4.91 8.03 -2.52
N TRP A 112 5.52 7.34 -3.48
CA TRP A 112 6.12 7.97 -4.66
C TRP A 112 5.08 8.76 -5.46
N VAL A 113 3.94 8.12 -5.80
CA VAL A 113 2.87 8.80 -6.54
C VAL A 113 2.32 9.99 -5.75
N ALA A 114 2.13 9.86 -4.43
CA ALA A 114 1.61 10.94 -3.59
C ALA A 114 2.55 12.15 -3.51
N LEU A 115 3.85 11.93 -3.38
CA LEU A 115 4.85 13.00 -3.40
C LEU A 115 4.85 13.72 -4.75
N ASP A 116 4.84 13.00 -5.86
CA ASP A 116 4.85 13.60 -7.20
C ASP A 116 3.54 14.33 -7.52
N ALA A 117 2.42 13.95 -6.88
CA ALA A 117 1.15 14.71 -6.94
C ALA A 117 1.18 16.01 -6.12
N GLY A 118 2.23 16.22 -5.33
CA GLY A 118 2.36 17.34 -4.40
C GLY A 118 1.39 17.25 -3.22
N LEU A 119 1.06 16.04 -2.78
CA LEU A 119 0.33 15.79 -1.52
C LEU A 119 1.30 15.84 -0.34
N GLU A 120 0.77 16.09 0.87
CA GLU A 120 1.57 15.93 2.08
C GLU A 120 1.69 14.44 2.42
N ALA A 121 2.89 13.87 2.27
CA ALA A 121 3.13 12.46 2.53
C ALA A 121 4.27 12.25 3.53
N LYS A 122 4.05 11.38 4.52
CA LYS A 122 5.00 11.10 5.61
C LYS A 122 5.19 9.60 5.78
N ALA A 123 6.44 9.16 5.68
CA ALA A 123 6.90 7.81 6.02
C ALA A 123 8.00 7.95 7.09
N PRO A 124 7.70 7.79 8.39
CA PRO A 124 8.67 8.07 9.45
C PRO A 124 9.89 7.14 9.42
N VAL A 125 9.76 5.95 8.84
CA VAL A 125 10.85 4.98 8.68
C VAL A 125 10.98 4.59 7.21
N ASN A 126 12.18 4.77 6.65
CA ASN A 126 12.51 4.42 5.27
C ASN A 126 12.88 2.93 5.15
N HIS A 127 12.47 2.27 4.07
CA HIS A 127 12.95 0.96 3.64
C HIS A 127 14.33 1.06 2.96
N ASN A 128 15.39 1.21 3.76
CA ASN A 128 16.75 1.36 3.26
C ASN A 128 17.62 0.10 3.36
N PHE A 129 17.07 -1.00 3.87
CA PHE A 129 17.76 -2.26 4.13
C PHE A 129 17.85 -3.18 2.91
N MET A 130 16.95 -3.02 1.94
CA MET A 130 16.97 -3.76 0.67
C MET A 130 16.40 -2.90 -0.46
N PRO A 131 16.96 -2.97 -1.68
CA PRO A 131 16.37 -2.28 -2.84
C PRO A 131 14.98 -2.80 -3.17
N ILE A 132 14.08 -1.89 -3.54
CA ILE A 132 12.77 -2.24 -4.09
C ILE A 132 12.89 -2.10 -5.62
N PRO A 133 12.68 -3.17 -6.41
CA PRO A 133 12.82 -3.08 -7.85
C PRO A 133 11.91 -1.99 -8.45
N GLU A 134 12.46 -1.23 -9.40
CA GLU A 134 11.76 -0.13 -10.12
C GLU A 134 11.40 1.09 -9.25
N ILE A 135 11.76 1.12 -7.96
CA ILE A 135 11.49 2.26 -7.06
C ILE A 135 12.81 2.78 -6.50
N ALA A 136 13.07 4.08 -6.68
CA ALA A 136 14.27 4.72 -6.16
C ALA A 136 14.27 4.73 -4.61
N LYS A 137 15.46 4.67 -4.01
CA LYS A 137 15.64 4.42 -2.56
C LYS A 137 15.01 5.51 -1.68
N GLU A 138 14.97 6.75 -2.18
CA GLU A 138 14.35 7.89 -1.53
C GLU A 138 12.83 7.70 -1.30
N TYR A 139 12.18 6.87 -2.10
CA TYR A 139 10.76 6.54 -1.98
C TYR A 139 10.49 5.27 -1.16
N GLY A 140 11.53 4.63 -0.61
CA GLY A 140 11.39 3.42 0.18
C GLY A 140 10.62 3.68 1.49
N VAL A 141 9.55 2.92 1.72
CA VAL A 141 8.72 3.00 2.93
C VAL A 141 8.75 1.68 3.69
N SER A 142 9.07 1.75 4.98
CA SER A 142 9.02 0.60 5.87
C SER A 142 7.63 0.48 6.51
N ILE A 143 6.97 -0.65 6.29
CA ILE A 143 5.66 -0.98 6.86
C ILE A 143 5.82 -2.14 7.84
N TYR A 144 5.21 -2.00 9.03
CA TYR A 144 5.18 -3.05 10.03
C TYR A 144 3.93 -2.94 10.91
N SER A 145 3.22 -4.04 11.07
CA SER A 145 2.08 -4.14 11.98
C SER A 145 2.20 -5.42 12.82
N ASN A 146 2.25 -5.25 14.14
CA ASN A 146 2.29 -6.33 15.11
C ASN A 146 1.39 -5.98 16.31
N PRO A 147 0.40 -6.82 16.66
CA PRO A 147 -0.55 -6.53 17.74
C PRO A 147 0.11 -6.21 19.10
N TYR A 148 1.36 -6.61 19.31
CA TYR A 148 2.10 -6.39 20.56
C TYR A 148 3.01 -5.15 20.57
N SER A 149 3.06 -4.34 19.49
CA SER A 149 4.06 -3.25 19.33
C SER A 149 3.54 -1.93 18.76
N LYS A 150 2.42 -1.40 19.29
CA LYS A 150 1.73 -0.20 18.77
C LYS A 150 2.63 1.02 18.48
N GLY A 151 3.63 1.27 19.34
CA GLY A 151 4.56 2.38 19.17
C GLY A 151 5.57 2.21 18.03
N ALA A 152 5.97 0.97 17.71
CA ALA A 152 6.79 0.69 16.54
C ALA A 152 5.94 0.73 15.26
N ASN A 153 4.74 0.16 15.32
CA ASN A 153 3.81 0.08 14.17
C ASN A 153 3.50 1.47 13.62
N SER A 154 3.10 2.41 14.47
CA SER A 154 2.74 3.77 14.02
C SER A 154 3.88 4.55 13.35
N ARG A 155 5.15 4.21 13.62
CA ARG A 155 6.30 4.80 12.92
C ARG A 155 6.65 4.07 11.62
N GLN A 156 6.33 2.78 11.52
CA GLN A 156 6.49 1.97 10.33
C GLN A 156 5.16 1.91 9.57
N ASN A 157 4.68 3.08 9.18
CA ASN A 157 3.41 3.31 8.51
C ASN A 157 3.62 4.39 7.42
N LEU A 158 2.68 4.52 6.49
CA LEU A 158 2.63 5.58 5.50
C LEU A 158 1.40 6.44 5.76
N TYR A 159 1.59 7.75 5.82
CA TYR A 159 0.52 8.72 5.95
C TYR A 159 0.49 9.63 4.73
N ILE A 160 -0.69 9.88 4.18
CA ILE A 160 -0.89 10.81 3.07
C ILE A 160 -2.08 11.68 3.39
N THR A 161 -1.89 12.99 3.44
CA THR A 161 -2.95 13.98 3.64
C THR A 161 -3.20 14.71 2.32
N ASN A 162 -4.47 14.86 1.95
CA ASN A 162 -4.85 15.77 0.90
C ASN A 162 -4.74 17.22 1.42
N ASN A 163 -3.65 17.89 1.08
CA ASN A 163 -3.39 19.30 1.38
C ASN A 163 -3.85 20.25 0.25
N LYS A 164 -4.57 19.74 -0.76
CA LYS A 164 -5.16 20.54 -1.83
C LYS A 164 -6.51 21.09 -1.37
N GLU A 165 -6.98 22.10 -2.09
CA GLU A 165 -8.32 22.67 -1.88
C GLU A 165 -9.43 21.79 -2.47
N LYS A 166 -9.07 20.86 -3.36
CA LYS A 166 -9.99 19.98 -4.08
C LYS A 166 -9.83 18.52 -3.65
N PRO A 167 -10.88 17.70 -3.82
CA PRO A 167 -10.78 16.27 -3.59
C PRO A 167 -9.76 15.64 -4.54
N VAL A 168 -9.06 14.63 -4.04
CA VAL A 168 -8.14 13.81 -4.84
C VAL A 168 -8.54 12.35 -4.81
N GLU A 169 -8.44 11.69 -5.95
CA GLU A 169 -8.71 10.26 -6.12
C GLU A 169 -7.40 9.50 -6.34
N PHE A 170 -7.19 8.46 -5.55
CA PHE A 170 -6.19 7.43 -5.82
C PHE A 170 -6.85 6.33 -6.64
N LYS A 171 -6.27 6.05 -7.81
CA LYS A 171 -6.70 4.98 -8.72
C LYS A 171 -5.62 3.92 -8.86
N PHE A 172 -5.98 2.68 -8.60
CA PHE A 172 -5.16 1.48 -8.74
C PHE A 172 -5.67 0.68 -9.93
N GLU A 173 -4.77 0.33 -10.85
CA GLU A 173 -5.09 -0.47 -12.02
C GLU A 173 -4.11 -1.63 -12.08
N TYR A 174 -4.65 -2.85 -12.00
CA TYR A 174 -3.86 -4.06 -12.15
C TYR A 174 -4.26 -4.77 -13.44
N LYS A 175 -3.29 -4.98 -14.33
CA LYS A 175 -3.50 -5.67 -15.61
C LYS A 175 -2.15 -6.16 -16.16
N ASP A 176 -2.13 -7.33 -16.79
CA ASP A 176 -0.94 -7.89 -17.46
C ASP A 176 0.30 -7.87 -16.55
N ASP A 177 0.10 -8.29 -15.30
CA ASP A 177 1.09 -8.32 -14.22
C ASP A 177 1.75 -6.98 -13.87
N LYS A 178 1.11 -5.88 -14.22
CA LYS A 178 1.53 -4.52 -13.89
C LYS A 178 0.54 -3.88 -12.95
N LEU A 179 1.07 -3.20 -11.93
CA LEU A 179 0.28 -2.37 -11.03
C LEU A 179 0.62 -0.91 -11.29
N LYS A 180 -0.40 -0.15 -11.71
CA LYS A 180 -0.32 1.29 -11.88
C LYS A 180 -1.10 1.99 -10.77
N VAL A 181 -0.51 3.01 -10.18
CA VAL A 181 -1.16 3.90 -9.21
C VAL A 181 -1.16 5.31 -9.80
N SER A 182 -2.30 5.99 -9.71
CA SER A 182 -2.49 7.36 -10.21
C SER A 182 -3.17 8.21 -9.16
N VAL A 183 -2.82 9.49 -9.09
CA VAL A 183 -3.55 10.49 -8.32
C VAL A 183 -4.20 11.47 -9.29
N LEU A 184 -5.51 11.66 -9.15
CA LEU A 184 -6.31 12.58 -9.94
C LEU A 184 -6.89 13.66 -9.01
N GLU A 185 -6.93 14.89 -9.48
CA GLU A 185 -7.69 15.97 -8.81
C GLU A 185 -9.06 16.04 -9.49
N GLU A 186 -10.12 16.13 -8.70
CA GLU A 186 -11.46 16.36 -9.23
C GLU A 186 -11.66 17.84 -9.59
N ASN A 187 -12.51 18.10 -10.59
CA ASN A 187 -12.78 19.45 -11.06
C ASN A 187 -13.72 20.22 -10.14
#